data_AF-A0A1F8GD45-F1
#
_entry.id   AF-A0A1F8GD45-F1
#
_cell.length_a   1.000
_cell.length_b   1.000
_cell.length_c   1.000
_cell.angle_alpha   90.00
_cell.angle_beta   90.00
_cell.angle_gamma   90.00
#
_symmetry.space_group_name_H-M   'P 1'
#
loop_
_entity.id
_entity.type
_entity.pdbx_description
1 polymer ?
#
loop_
_entity_poly.entity_id
_entity_poly.type
_entity_poly.pdbx_seq_one_letter_code
_entity_poly.pdbx_strand_id
1 'polypeptide(L)' 'MPKSKDTLDKLFGSRLRVKLLKFLFRNYPGNFNASELSHRIQESFEETKKELDFLRKLGLLKKLKN' A
#
# COMPACT_ATOMS: atom_id res chain seq x y z
N MET A 1 14.32 20.27 -12.45
CA MET A 1 12.88 20.21 -12.11
C MET A 1 12.66 19.10 -11.10
N PRO A 2 12.07 19.34 -9.91
CA PRO A 2 11.73 18.25 -9.01
C PRO A 2 10.63 17.43 -9.71
N LYS A 3 10.90 16.16 -10.00
CA LYS A 3 9.87 15.26 -10.51
C LYS A 3 8.80 15.17 -9.43
N SER A 4 7.57 15.56 -9.75
CA SER A 4 6.39 15.42 -8.87
C SER A 4 6.24 13.99 -8.30
N LYS A 5 6.86 13.00 -8.97
CA LYS A 5 6.96 11.59 -8.60
C LYS A 5 7.33 11.34 -7.13
N ASP A 6 8.18 12.16 -6.52
CA ASP A 6 8.69 11.88 -5.16
C ASP A 6 7.97 12.67 -4.05
N THR A 7 7.02 13.55 -4.39
CA THR A 7 6.37 14.42 -3.39
C THR A 7 5.55 13.61 -2.39
N LEU A 8 4.78 12.65 -2.89
CA LEU A 8 3.99 11.75 -2.04
C LEU A 8 4.90 10.82 -1.25
N ASP A 9 5.96 10.31 -1.87
CA ASP A 9 6.91 9.42 -1.20
C ASP A 9 7.59 10.13 -0.02
N LYS A 10 7.90 11.42 -0.17
CA LYS A 10 8.40 12.29 0.92
C LYS A 10 7.35 12.57 1.98
N LEU A 11 6.13 12.94 1.59
CA LEU A 11 5.02 13.23 2.52
C LEU A 11 4.68 12.02 3.39
N PHE A 12 4.63 10.84 2.77
CA PHE A 12 4.29 9.60 3.45
C PHE A 12 5.52 8.86 3.98
N GLY A 13 6.74 9.33 3.71
CA GLY A 13 7.99 8.71 4.15
C GLY A 13 8.22 7.27 3.65
N SER A 14 7.46 6.81 2.65
CA SER A 14 7.51 5.44 2.15
C SER A 14 6.94 5.36 0.74
N ARG A 15 7.79 5.03 -0.23
CA ARG A 15 7.39 4.78 -1.62
C ARG A 15 6.45 3.57 -1.73
N LEU A 16 6.72 2.52 -0.95
CA LEU A 16 5.87 1.32 -0.90
C LEU A 16 4.46 1.64 -0.42
N ARG A 17 4.34 2.47 0.63
CA ARG A 17 3.04 2.93 1.14
C ARG A 17 2.23 3.66 0.08
N VAL A 18 2.86 4.58 -0.65
CA VAL A 18 2.21 5.32 -1.74
C VAL A 18 1.80 4.38 -2.87
N LYS A 19 2.63 3.39 -3.21
CA LYS A 19 2.31 2.36 -4.21
C LYS A 19 1.09 1.53 -3.80
N LEU A 20 1.04 1.07 -2.54
CA LEU A 20 -0.10 0.34 -1.98
C LEU A 20 -1.38 1.16 -2.01
N LEU A 21 -1.33 2.41 -1.53
CA LEU A 21 -2.49 3.31 -1.54
C LEU A 21 -3.02 3.55 -2.96
N LYS A 22 -2.12 3.83 -3.92
CA LYS A 22 -2.49 3.99 -5.34
C LYS A 22 -3.13 2.72 -5.90
N PHE A 23 -2.57 1.55 -5.60
CA PHE A 23 -3.11 0.28 -6.06
C PHE A 23 -4.51 0.05 -5.50
N LEU A 24 -4.68 0.15 -4.19
CA LEU A 24 -5.95 -0.11 -3.51
C LEU A 24 -7.04 0.87 -3.95
N PHE A 25 -6.70 2.15 -4.12
CA PHE A 25 -7.64 3.17 -4.58
C PHE A 25 -8.14 2.90 -6.01
N ARG A 26 -7.25 2.45 -6.92
CA ARG A 26 -7.62 2.13 -8.31
C ARG A 26 -8.43 0.84 -8.45
N ASN A 27 -8.33 -0.06 -7.48
CA ASN A 27 -9.00 -1.35 -7.51
C ASN A 27 -10.13 -1.44 -6.46
N TYR A 28 -10.69 -0.30 -6.04
CA TYR A 28 -11.85 -0.27 -5.16
C TYR A 28 -13.15 -0.47 -5.97
N PRO A 29 -14.11 -1.29 -5.48
CA PRO A 29 -14.01 -2.17 -4.32
C PRO A 29 -13.21 -3.44 -4.65
N GLY A 30 -12.27 -3.81 -3.79
CA GLY A 30 -11.43 -4.98 -3.99
C GLY A 30 -10.92 -5.55 -2.68
N ASN A 31 -10.99 -6.88 -2.55
CA ASN A 31 -10.49 -7.61 -1.41
C ASN A 31 -9.22 -8.33 -1.81
N PHE A 32 -8.14 -8.08 -1.09
CA PHE A 32 -6.84 -8.65 -1.38
C PHE A 32 -6.18 -9.16 -0.11
N ASN A 33 -5.41 -10.24 -0.25
CA ASN A 33 -4.51 -10.67 0.81
C ASN A 33 -3.09 -10.09 0.59
N ALA A 34 -2.25 -10.14 1.62
CA ALA A 34 -0.92 -9.54 1.58
C ALA A 34 0.00 -10.20 0.54
N SER A 35 -0.12 -11.51 0.30
CA SER A 35 0.69 -12.24 -0.68
C SER A 35 0.30 -11.84 -2.09
N GLU A 36 -0.99 -11.78 -2.39
CA GLU A 36 -1.47 -11.30 -3.68
C GLU A 36 -1.02 -9.87 -3.95
N LEU A 37 -1.14 -8.98 -2.96
CA LEU A 37 -0.70 -7.60 -3.10
C LEU A 37 0.79 -7.51 -3.40
N SER A 38 1.64 -8.22 -2.66
CA SER A 38 3.10 -8.16 -2.85
C SER A 38 3.50 -8.61 -4.26
N HIS A 39 2.85 -9.65 -4.79
CA HIS A 39 3.07 -10.10 -6.18
C HIS A 39 2.58 -9.05 -7.20
N ARG A 40 1.36 -8.52 -7.04
CA ARG A 40 0.78 -7.55 -7.99
C ARG A 40 1.55 -6.24 -8.03
N ILE A 41 2.08 -5.79 -6.90
CA ILE A 41 2.91 -4.59 -6.84
C ILE A 41 4.40 -4.89 -7.07
N GLN A 42 4.82 -6.15 -7.18
CA GLN A 42 6.23 -6.56 -7.36
C GLN A 42 7.14 -6.02 -6.25
N GLU A 43 6.73 -6.21 -5.00
CA GLU A 43 7.49 -5.79 -3.80
C GLU A 43 7.60 -6.98 -2.84
N SER A 44 8.49 -6.89 -1.85
CA SER A 44 8.66 -7.98 -0.90
C SER A 44 7.40 -8.20 -0.06
N PHE A 45 7.11 -9.47 0.26
CA PHE A 45 5.95 -9.81 1.10
C PHE A 45 6.04 -9.18 2.49
N GLU A 46 7.22 -9.24 3.13
CA GLU A 46 7.41 -8.75 4.49
C GLU A 46 7.24 -7.21 4.58
N GLU A 47 7.82 -6.45 3.64
CA GLU A 47 7.64 -5.00 3.64
C GLU A 47 6.19 -4.62 3.28
N THR A 48 5.58 -5.35 2.35
CA THR A 48 4.16 -5.16 2.00
C THR A 48 3.27 -5.38 3.22
N LYS A 49 3.49 -6.47 3.96
CA LYS A 49 2.75 -6.80 5.17
C LYS A 49 2.93 -5.73 6.26
N LYS A 50 4.16 -5.25 6.46
CA LYS A 50 4.47 -4.18 7.43
C LYS A 50 3.71 -2.89 7.11
N GLU A 51 3.69 -2.47 5.85
CA GLU A 51 2.95 -1.28 5.42
C GLU A 51 1.43 -1.48 5.50
N LEU A 52 0.92 -2.67 5.16
CA LEU A 52 -0.51 -2.97 5.32
C LEU A 52 -0.95 -2.95 6.79
N ASP A 53 -0.13 -3.47 7.70
CA ASP A 53 -0.39 -3.39 9.14
C ASP A 53 -0.36 -1.94 9.64
N PHE A 54 0.56 -1.11 9.13
CA PHE A 54 0.60 0.32 9.41
C PHE A 54 -0.66 1.03 8.93
N LEU A 55 -1.05 0.82 7.67
CA LEU A 55 -2.26 1.41 7.08
C LEU A 55 -3.54 0.95 7.81
N ARG A 56 -3.58 -0.30 8.30
CA ARG A 56 -4.66 -0.79 9.15
C ARG A 56 -4.71 -0.06 10.49
N LYS A 57 -3.56 0.16 11.14
CA LYS A 57 -3.49 0.93 12.40
C LYS A 57 -3.96 2.38 12.24
N LEU A 58 -3.76 2.97 11.07
CA LEU A 58 -4.29 4.31 10.73
C LEU A 58 -5.79 4.31 10.40
N GLY A 59 -6.45 3.15 10.37
CA GLY A 59 -7.87 3.04 10.02
C GLY A 59 -8.17 3.16 8.53
N LEU A 60 -7.15 3.14 7.66
CA LEU A 60 -7.33 3.25 6.21
C LEU A 60 -7.70 1.92 5.54
N LEU A 61 -7.47 0.80 6.22
CA LEU A 61 -7.79 -0.54 5.73
C LEU A 61 -8.64 -1.29 6.76
N LYS A 62 -9.68 -1.96 6.28
CA LYS A 62 -10.47 -2.89 7.09
C LYS A 62 -9.96 -4.31 6.85
N LYS A 63 -9.61 -5.02 7.91
CA LYS A 63 -9.37 -6.47 7.84
C LYS A 63 -10.73 -7.16 7.77
N LEU A 64 -11.01 -7.84 6.66
CA LEU A 64 -12.14 -8.75 6.59
C LEU A 64 -11.76 -10.04 7.33
N LYS A 65 -12.63 -10.48 8.23
CA LYS A 65 -12.56 -11.85 8.75
C LYS A 65 -13.20 -12.72 7.67
N ASN A 66 -12.39 -13.59 7.05
CA ASN A 66 -12.92 -14.78 6.40
C ASN A 66 -13.28 -15.81 7.49
#